data_AF-A0A2K6UFA2-F1
#
_entry.id   AF-A0A2K6UFA2-F1
#
_cell.length_a   1.000
_cell.length_b   1.000
_cell.length_c   1.000
_cell.angle_alpha   90.00
_cell.angle_beta   90.00
_cell.angle_gamma   90.00
#
_symmetry.space_group_name_H-M   'P 1'
#
loop_
_entity.id
_entity.type
_entity.pdbx_description
1 polymer ?
#
loop_
_entity_poly.entity_id
_entity_poly.type
_entity_poly.pdbx_seq_one_letter_code
_entity_poly.pdbx_strand_id
1 'polypeptide(L)'
;MVGEECVGAIVCKLDMHKKMFRRGYIAMLAVDSKYRRNGIGTNLVKKAIYAMVEGDCDEVVLETEITNKSALKLYENLGFVRDKRLFRYYLNGVDALRLKLWLR
;
A
#
# COMPACT_ATOMS: atom_id res chain seq x y z
N MET A 1 13.21 -2.04 11.70
CA MET A 1 13.92 -2.75 12.77
C MET A 1 13.53 -2.13 14.11
N VAL A 2 13.39 -2.93 15.17
CA VAL A 2 13.39 -2.44 16.56
C VAL A 2 14.60 -3.09 17.22
N GLY A 3 15.63 -2.29 17.53
CA GLY A 3 16.97 -2.84 17.73
C GLY A 3 17.42 -3.59 16.47
N GLU A 4 17.84 -4.84 16.66
CA GLU A 4 18.26 -5.74 15.57
C GLU A 4 17.12 -6.64 15.03
N GLU A 5 15.91 -6.52 15.57
CA GLU A 5 14.77 -7.36 15.14
C GLU A 5 14.04 -6.77 13.93
N CYS A 6 13.81 -7.59 12.90
CA CYS A 6 12.99 -7.22 11.74
C CYS A 6 11.50 -7.37 12.06
N VAL A 7 10.89 -6.26 12.48
CA VAL A 7 9.47 -6.23 12.92
C VAL A 7 8.47 -5.84 11.84
N GLY A 8 8.92 -5.60 10.60
CA GLY A 8 8.03 -5.20 9.52
C GLY A 8 8.75 -5.01 8.19
N ALA A 9 7.99 -5.21 7.12
CA ALA A 9 8.48 -5.15 5.75
C ALA A 9 7.41 -4.58 4.81
N ILE A 10 7.86 -3.98 3.72
CA ILE A 10 7.02 -3.52 2.61
C ILE A 10 7.63 -4.00 1.30
N VAL A 11 6.78 -4.55 0.42
CA VAL A 11 7.15 -4.94 -0.94
C VAL A 11 6.39 -4.03 -1.89
N CYS A 12 7.13 -3.28 -2.69
CA CYS A 12 6.58 -2.37 -3.68
C CYS A 12 7.41 -2.40 -4.95
N LYS A 13 6.83 -1.87 -6.03
CA LYS A 13 7.51 -1.73 -7.31
C LYS A 13 7.04 -0.47 -8.03
N LEU A 14 7.86 0.00 -8.95
CA LEU A 14 7.56 1.09 -9.85
C LEU A 14 7.67 0.58 -11.28
N ASP A 15 6.60 0.67 -12.05
CA ASP A 15 6.56 0.18 -13.43
C ASP A 15 5.85 1.17 -14.36
N MET A 16 6.15 1.08 -15.65
CA MET A 16 5.41 1.79 -16.69
C MET A 16 4.02 1.15 -16.88
N HIS A 17 2.95 1.90 -16.59
CA HIS A 17 1.58 1.45 -16.80
C HIS A 17 1.05 1.87 -18.17
N LYS A 18 0.57 0.89 -18.95
CA LYS A 18 -0.01 1.09 -20.30
C LYS A 18 0.89 1.89 -21.26
N LYS A 19 2.21 1.92 -21.03
CA LYS A 19 3.19 2.74 -21.77
C LYS A 19 2.89 4.25 -21.75
N MET A 20 2.09 4.73 -20.80
CA MET A 20 1.69 6.15 -20.74
C MET A 20 2.20 6.88 -19.51
N PHE A 21 2.22 6.23 -18.34
CA PHE A 21 2.59 6.88 -17.08
C PHE A 21 3.22 5.86 -16.12
N ARG A 22 3.99 6.34 -15.13
CA ARG A 22 4.66 5.49 -14.15
C ARG A 22 3.74 5.26 -12.95
N ARG A 23 3.50 3.99 -12.62
CA ARG A 23 2.64 3.59 -11.50
C ARG A 23 3.44 2.88 -10.44
N GLY A 24 3.35 3.40 -9.22
CA GLY A 24 3.75 2.70 -8.02
C GLY A 24 2.73 1.62 -7.62
N TYR A 25 3.22 0.48 -7.16
CA TYR A 25 2.37 -0.61 -6.66
C TYR A 25 2.87 -1.11 -5.31
N ILE A 26 2.00 -1.12 -4.30
CA ILE A 26 2.29 -1.76 -3.00
C ILE A 26 1.68 -3.15 -3.01
N ALA A 27 2.52 -4.17 -3.06
CA ALA A 27 2.11 -5.57 -3.14
C ALA A 27 1.86 -6.18 -1.74
N MET A 28 2.69 -5.81 -0.76
CA MET A 28 2.60 -6.36 0.59
C MET A 28 3.09 -5.36 1.63
N LEU A 29 2.38 -5.29 2.76
CA LEU A 29 2.80 -4.60 3.96
C LEU A 29 2.55 -5.51 5.15
N ALA A 30 3.58 -5.78 5.93
CA ALA A 30 3.49 -6.56 7.15
C ALA A 30 4.19 -5.85 8.30
N VAL A 31 3.54 -5.83 9.46
CA VAL A 31 4.13 -5.42 10.73
C VAL A 31 3.77 -6.48 11.76
N ASP A 32 4.77 -6.94 12.50
CA ASP A 32 4.60 -7.87 13.61
C ASP A 32 3.55 -7.33 14.59
N SER A 33 2.61 -8.20 15.00
CA SER A 33 1.46 -7.82 15.81
C SER A 33 1.84 -7.15 17.12
N LYS A 34 2.96 -7.52 17.73
CA LYS A 34 3.48 -6.93 18.98
C LYS A 34 3.88 -5.46 18.81
N TYR A 35 4.25 -5.06 17.59
CA TYR A 35 4.79 -3.74 17.28
C TYR A 35 3.81 -2.85 16.49
N ARG A 36 2.58 -3.32 16.24
CA ARG A 36 1.52 -2.52 15.57
C ARG A 36 1.10 -1.32 16.43
N ARG A 37 0.46 -0.35 15.78
CA ARG A 37 -0.01 0.93 16.37
C ARG A 37 1.09 1.87 16.87
N ASN A 38 2.36 1.59 16.58
CA ASN A 38 3.51 2.47 16.84
C ASN A 38 3.99 3.23 15.58
N GLY A 39 3.11 3.45 14.59
CA GLY A 39 3.44 4.19 13.36
C GLY A 39 4.35 3.48 12.34
N ILE A 40 4.81 2.25 12.62
CA ILE A 40 5.74 1.50 11.74
C ILE A 40 5.17 1.31 10.34
N GLY A 41 3.92 0.83 10.22
CA GLY A 41 3.28 0.61 8.92
C GLY A 41 3.16 1.90 8.10
N THR A 42 2.77 3.00 8.76
CA THR A 42 2.70 4.33 8.13
C THR A 42 4.06 4.77 7.61
N ASN A 43 5.13 4.59 8.39
CA ASN A 43 6.48 4.97 8.00
C ASN A 43 7.02 4.13 6.84
N LEU A 44 6.72 2.82 6.82
CA LEU A 44 7.07 1.94 5.70
C LEU A 44 6.38 2.38 4.40
N VAL A 45 5.07 2.67 4.46
CA VAL A 45 4.31 3.14 3.29
C VAL A 45 4.82 4.49 2.81
N LYS A 46 5.08 5.44 3.71
CA LYS A 46 5.68 6.74 3.34
C LYS A 46 7.03 6.57 2.63
N LYS A 47 7.92 5.73 3.16
CA LYS A 47 9.22 5.44 2.54
C LYS A 47 9.06 4.86 1.13
N ALA A 48 8.13 3.92 0.95
CA ALA A 48 7.85 3.37 -0.37
C ALA A 48 7.30 4.45 -1.33
N ILE A 49 6.37 5.29 -0.87
CA ILE A 49 5.84 6.39 -1.68
C ILE A 49 6.95 7.36 -2.08
N TYR A 50 7.81 7.79 -1.15
CA TYR A 50 8.91 8.68 -1.46
C TYR A 50 9.88 8.08 -2.50
N ALA A 51 10.25 6.81 -2.35
CA ALA A 51 11.09 6.13 -3.34
C ALA A 51 10.41 6.04 -4.73
N MET A 52 9.08 5.85 -4.78
CA MET A 52 8.34 5.84 -6.04
C MET A 52 8.21 7.25 -6.64
N VAL A 53 8.05 8.29 -5.82
CA VAL A 53 8.04 9.71 -6.24
C VAL A 53 9.38 10.13 -6.81
N GLU A 54 10.49 9.73 -6.19
CA GLU A 54 11.85 9.93 -6.73
C GLU A 54 12.04 9.26 -8.09
N GLY A 55 11.27 8.20 -8.36
CA GLY A 55 11.18 7.55 -9.66
C GLY A 55 10.14 8.17 -10.61
N ASP A 56 9.63 9.37 -10.35
CA ASP A 56 8.61 10.06 -11.16
C ASP A 56 7.29 9.27 -11.29
N CYS A 57 6.82 8.61 -10.22
CA CYS A 57 5.50 7.99 -10.27
C CYS A 57 4.38 9.04 -10.32
N ASP A 58 3.38 8.79 -11.16
CA ASP A 58 2.21 9.66 -11.31
C ASP A 58 1.11 9.27 -10.31
N GLU A 59 1.06 7.98 -9.95
CA GLU A 59 0.13 7.45 -8.95
C GLU A 59 0.69 6.22 -8.25
N VAL A 60 0.15 5.91 -7.07
CA VAL A 60 0.41 4.69 -6.31
C VAL A 60 -0.89 3.94 -6.09
N VAL A 61 -0.92 2.64 -6.36
CA VAL A 61 -2.10 1.78 -6.15
C VAL A 61 -1.79 0.57 -5.29
N LEU A 62 -2.83 0.05 -4.66
CA LEU A 62 -2.80 -1.22 -3.92
C LEU A 62 -4.20 -1.83 -3.85
N GLU A 63 -4.26 -3.09 -3.46
CA GLU A 63 -5.51 -3.77 -3.11
C GLU A 63 -5.48 -4.26 -1.65
N THR A 64 -6.62 -4.15 -0.98
CA THR A 64 -6.83 -4.75 0.35
C THR A 64 -8.23 -5.35 0.44
N GLU A 65 -8.41 -6.39 1.25
CA GLU A 65 -9.74 -6.93 1.54
C GLU A 65 -10.67 -5.83 2.09
N ILE A 66 -11.93 -5.84 1.66
CA ILE A 66 -12.96 -4.89 2.12
C ILE A 66 -13.24 -4.97 3.63
N THR A 67 -12.94 -6.12 4.22
CA THR A 67 -13.05 -6.46 5.65
C THR A 67 -11.86 -5.94 6.46
N ASN A 68 -10.71 -5.64 5.83
CA ASN A 68 -9.50 -5.20 6.52
C ASN A 68 -9.57 -3.72 6.89
N LYS A 69 -10.37 -3.40 7.92
CA LYS A 69 -10.59 -2.02 8.40
C LYS A 69 -9.31 -1.33 8.85
N SER A 70 -8.34 -2.07 9.38
CA SER A 70 -7.08 -1.49 9.83
C SER A 70 -6.23 -1.00 8.65
N ALA A 71 -6.13 -1.80 7.58
CA ALA A 71 -5.40 -1.39 6.38
C ALA A 71 -6.11 -0.24 5.66
N LEU A 72 -7.44 -0.32 5.50
CA LEU A 72 -8.23 0.75 4.90
C LEU A 72 -7.99 2.09 5.60
N LYS A 73 -8.11 2.14 6.94
CA LYS A 73 -7.86 3.35 7.72
C LYS A 73 -6.43 3.85 7.59
N LEU A 74 -5.44 2.96 7.57
CA LEU A 74 -4.04 3.32 7.39
C LEU A 74 -3.81 4.04 6.06
N TYR A 75 -4.31 3.48 4.96
CA TYR A 75 -4.11 4.03 3.63
C TYR A 75 -4.94 5.29 3.38
N GLU A 76 -6.19 5.33 3.85
CA GLU A 76 -7.06 6.52 3.78
C GLU A 76 -6.43 7.71 4.51
N ASN A 77 -5.84 7.48 5.69
CA ASN A 77 -5.11 8.52 6.43
C ASN A 77 -3.84 9.02 5.72
N LEU A 78 -3.34 8.26 4.74
CA LEU A 78 -2.21 8.64 3.89
C LEU A 78 -2.64 9.29 2.57
N GLY A 79 -3.94 9.56 2.40
CA GLY A 79 -4.50 10.23 1.23
C GLY A 79 -4.93 9.28 0.11
N PHE A 80 -4.87 7.96 0.32
CA PHE A 80 -5.41 7.02 -0.66
C PHE A 80 -6.94 7.09 -0.68
N VAL A 81 -7.52 7.03 -1.87
CA VAL A 81 -8.96 7.00 -2.09
C VAL A 81 -9.37 5.65 -2.66
N ARG A 82 -10.58 5.19 -2.34
CA ARG A 82 -11.18 3.98 -2.91
C ARG A 82 -11.49 4.20 -4.39
N ASP A 83 -10.77 3.53 -5.28
CA ASP A 83 -10.88 3.68 -6.73
C ASP A 83 -11.85 2.66 -7.34
N LYS A 84 -11.77 1.40 -6.91
CA LYS A 84 -12.59 0.31 -7.49
C LYS A 84 -12.84 -0.81 -6.50
N ARG A 85 -14.02 -1.44 -6.57
CA ARG A 85 -14.30 -2.74 -5.94
C ARG A 85 -14.01 -3.88 -6.93
N LEU A 86 -13.27 -4.88 -6.47
CA LEU A 86 -12.89 -6.06 -7.24
C LEU A 86 -13.61 -7.27 -6.64
N PHE A 87 -14.56 -7.82 -7.38
CA PHE A 87 -15.40 -8.93 -6.94
C PHE A 87 -14.59 -10.23 -6.84
N ARG A 88 -14.68 -10.93 -5.70
CA ARG A 88 -14.01 -12.21 -5.41
C ARG A 88 -12.52 -12.22 -5.80
N TYR A 89 -11.83 -11.13 -5.46
CA TYR A 89 -10.44 -10.91 -5.86
C TYR A 89 -9.47 -11.83 -5.11
N TYR A 90 -9.71 -12.07 -3.81
CA TYR A 90 -8.89 -12.97 -3.02
C TYR A 90 -9.37 -14.42 -3.15
N LEU A 91 -8.44 -15.36 -2.96
CA LEU A 91 -8.71 -16.81 -3.06
C LEU A 91 -9.78 -17.30 -2.07
N ASN A 92 -9.97 -16.60 -0.96
CA ASN A 92 -11.03 -16.86 0.02
C ASN A 92 -12.42 -16.37 -0.45
N GLY A 93 -12.54 -15.84 -1.67
CA GLY A 93 -13.78 -15.30 -2.22
C GLY A 93 -14.14 -13.91 -1.72
N VAL A 94 -13.29 -13.29 -0.89
CA VAL A 94 -13.52 -11.94 -0.37
C VAL A 94 -13.17 -10.90 -1.44
N ASP A 95 -14.01 -9.87 -1.53
CA ASP A 95 -13.79 -8.74 -2.41
C ASP A 95 -12.61 -7.88 -1.95
N ALA A 96 -11.89 -7.32 -2.91
CA ALA A 96 -10.89 -6.30 -2.65
C ALA A 96 -11.42 -4.90 -2.96
N LEU A 97 -10.88 -3.92 -2.25
CA LEU A 97 -10.89 -2.53 -2.66
C LEU A 97 -9.53 -2.18 -3.23
N ARG A 98 -9.51 -1.67 -4.46
CA ARG A 98 -8.37 -0.96 -5.00
C ARG A 98 -8.36 0.45 -4.43
N LEU A 99 -7.26 0.81 -3.80
CA LEU A 99 -7.00 2.17 -3.35
C LEU A 99 -5.96 2.82 -4.26
N LYS A 100 -6.08 4.14 -4.42
CA LYS A 100 -5.19 4.94 -5.28
C LYS A 100 -4.83 6.26 -4.63
N LEU A 101 -3.57 6.65 -4.76
CA LEU A 101 -3.03 7.96 -4.40
C LEU A 101 -2.50 8.62 -5.68
N TRP A 102 -3.03 9.78 -6.03
CA TRP A 102 -2.53 10.61 -7.14
C TRP A 102 -1.43 11.53 -6.63
N LEU A 103 -0.36 11.66 -7.41
CA LEU A 103 0.82 12.48 -7.06
C LEU A 103 1.09 13.55 -8.12
N ARG A 104 0.40 13.47 -9.26
CA ARG A 104 0.33 14.47 -10.34
C ARG A 104 -1.09 14.59 -10.85
#